data_AF-A0A0P9HFK5-F1
#
_entry.id   AF-A0A0P9HFK5-F1
#
_cell.length_a   1.000
_cell.length_b   1.000
_cell.length_c   1.000
_cell.angle_alpha   90.00
_cell.angle_beta   90.00
_cell.angle_gamma   90.00
#
_symmetry.space_group_name_H-M   'P 1'
#
loop_
_entity.id
_entity.type
_entity.pdbx_description
1 polymer ?
#
loop_
_entity_poly.entity_id
_entity_poly.type
_entity_poly.pdbx_seq_one_letter_code
_entity_poly.pdbx_strand_id
1 'polypeptide(L)'
;MSYLCPSQRIWLRQLAALDAEVLDINEATYEVKYEHNQVKLNTTEDRLLPREKINAPNWVANAWGDYETISIRSRCLTIPFEALLDELEHIISEVKANLKRDRVVKLRIYIEQPVANITLELNRRVVFRWYQKAIKRSELLTKLNNL
;
A
#
# COMPACT_ATOMS: atom_id res chain seq x y z
N MET A 1 -2.50 -13.57 13.78
CA MET A 1 -1.41 -14.23 13.03
C MET A 1 -1.04 -13.29 11.90
N SER A 2 0.01 -12.47 12.11
CA SER A 2 0.55 -11.58 11.07
C SER A 2 -0.57 -10.66 10.47
N TYR A 3 -0.47 -9.94 9.35
CA TYR A 3 0.49 -9.91 8.26
C TYR A 3 0.70 -8.48 7.72
N LEU A 4 1.96 -8.06 7.73
CA LEU A 4 2.58 -7.59 6.50
C LEU A 4 2.61 -8.79 5.54
N CYS A 5 1.93 -8.74 4.39
CA CYS A 5 1.76 -9.93 3.56
C CYS A 5 3.11 -10.35 2.95
N PRO A 6 3.59 -11.61 3.08
CA PRO A 6 4.95 -11.96 2.66
C PRO A 6 5.24 -11.81 1.16
N SER A 7 4.19 -11.69 0.32
CA SER A 7 4.32 -11.34 -1.10
C SER A 7 4.04 -9.87 -1.43
N GLN A 8 3.52 -9.05 -0.51
CA GLN A 8 3.50 -7.59 -0.74
C GLN A 8 4.93 -7.10 -0.88
N ARG A 9 5.15 -6.12 -1.76
CA ARG A 9 6.45 -5.46 -1.93
C ARG A 9 7.06 -5.02 -0.60
N ILE A 10 8.35 -5.30 -0.44
CA ILE A 10 9.12 -5.12 0.81
C ILE A 10 8.95 -3.70 1.38
N TRP A 11 9.04 -2.68 0.54
CA TRP A 11 8.89 -1.28 0.95
C TRP A 11 7.48 -0.95 1.47
N LEU A 12 6.43 -1.54 0.89
CA LEU A 12 5.04 -1.29 1.29
C LEU A 12 4.79 -1.87 2.70
N ARG A 13 5.38 -3.04 2.96
CA ARG A 13 5.37 -3.68 4.28
C ARG A 13 6.12 -2.84 5.33
N GLN A 14 7.29 -2.33 4.95
CA GLN A 14 8.11 -1.50 5.83
C GLN A 14 7.43 -0.17 6.15
N LEU A 15 6.75 0.47 5.17
CA LEU A 15 5.98 1.70 5.43
C LEU A 15 4.77 1.44 6.33
N ALA A 16 3.98 0.40 6.08
CA ALA A 16 2.83 0.06 6.93
C ALA A 16 3.25 -0.26 8.38
N ALA A 17 4.43 -0.85 8.57
CA ALA A 17 4.98 -1.09 9.91
C ALA A 17 5.35 0.19 10.70
N LEU A 18 5.46 1.36 10.05
CA LEU A 18 5.73 2.63 10.74
C LEU A 18 4.48 3.28 11.36
N ASP A 19 3.28 2.94 10.86
CA ASP A 19 2.01 3.40 11.44
C ASP A 19 1.51 2.43 12.54
N ALA A 20 2.41 1.60 13.07
CA ALA A 20 2.16 0.70 14.18
C ALA A 20 2.53 1.33 15.53
N GLU A 21 1.69 1.13 16.54
CA GLU A 21 2.01 1.52 17.92
C GLU A 21 2.88 0.43 18.58
N VAL A 22 4.10 0.77 19.00
CA VAL A 22 4.91 -0.16 19.80
C VAL A 22 4.29 -0.30 21.19
N LEU A 23 3.86 -1.51 21.53
CA LEU A 23 3.19 -1.83 22.79
C LEU A 23 4.16 -2.28 23.89
N ASP A 24 5.23 -2.98 23.52
CA ASP A 24 6.17 -3.62 24.45
C ASP A 24 7.48 -3.98 23.73
N ILE A 25 8.60 -4.00 24.46
CA ILE A 25 9.93 -4.39 23.97
C ILE A 25 10.55 -5.38 24.96
N ASN A 26 10.73 -6.62 24.52
CA ASN A 26 11.42 -7.64 25.29
C ASN A 26 12.92 -7.58 25.00
N GLU A 27 13.64 -6.80 25.79
CA GLU A 27 15.10 -6.59 25.68
C GLU A 27 15.92 -7.89 25.80
N ALA A 28 15.39 -8.93 26.45
CA ALA A 28 16.08 -10.22 26.61
C ALA A 28 16.01 -11.11 25.36
N THR A 29 15.03 -10.89 24.48
CA THR A 29 14.86 -11.66 23.22
C THR A 29 14.93 -10.80 21.97
N TYR A 30 15.09 -9.48 22.12
CA TYR A 30 14.99 -8.47 21.05
C TYR A 30 13.67 -8.59 20.25
N GLU A 31 12.59 -9.05 20.91
CA GLU A 31 11.24 -9.04 20.34
C GLU A 31 10.53 -7.73 20.67
N VAL A 32 10.04 -7.05 19.64
CA VAL A 32 9.16 -5.89 19.74
C VAL A 32 7.74 -6.31 19.43
N LYS A 33 6.83 -5.95 20.34
CA LYS A 33 5.39 -6.12 20.19
C LYS A 33 4.78 -4.81 19.73
N TYR A 34 3.95 -4.87 18.70
CA TYR A 34 3.29 -3.70 18.15
C TYR A 34 1.82 -3.97 17.82
N GLU A 35 0.99 -2.93 17.83
CA GLU A 35 -0.37 -2.96 17.32
C GLU A 35 -0.43 -2.25 15.96
N HIS A 36 -0.97 -2.94 14.96
CA HIS A 36 -1.25 -2.37 13.65
C HIS A 36 -2.65 -2.81 13.23
N ASN A 37 -3.53 -1.84 12.94
CA ASN A 37 -4.96 -2.05 12.65
C ASN A 37 -5.66 -2.99 13.66
N GLN A 38 -5.56 -2.68 14.96
CA GLN A 38 -6.20 -3.46 16.05
C GLN A 38 -5.70 -4.91 16.18
N VAL A 39 -4.58 -5.26 15.54
CA VAL A 39 -3.94 -6.58 15.66
C VAL A 39 -2.59 -6.44 16.35
N LYS A 40 -2.43 -7.15 17.47
CA LYS A 40 -1.16 -7.26 18.21
C LYS A 40 -0.25 -8.28 17.54
N LEU A 41 0.97 -7.86 17.24
CA LEU A 41 1.97 -8.58 16.47
C LEU A 41 3.31 -8.56 17.21
N ASN A 42 4.09 -9.62 17.06
CA ASN A 42 5.48 -9.68 17.52
C ASN A 42 6.40 -9.71 16.29
N THR A 43 7.54 -9.02 16.37
CA THR A 43 8.65 -9.14 15.43
C THR A 43 9.96 -8.97 16.16
N THR A 44 11.06 -9.42 15.58
CA THR A 44 12.40 -9.11 16.06
C THR A 44 12.83 -7.70 15.61
N GLU A 45 13.67 -7.03 16.41
CA GLU A 45 14.14 -5.64 16.20
C GLU A 45 14.79 -5.43 14.82
N ASP A 46 15.53 -6.40 14.31
CA ASP A 46 16.18 -6.38 12.98
C ASP A 46 15.21 -6.17 11.81
N ARG A 47 13.92 -6.47 12.02
CA ARG A 47 12.84 -6.27 11.03
C ARG A 47 12.16 -4.92 11.14
N LEU A 48 12.40 -4.17 12.21
CA LEU A 48 11.97 -2.79 12.39
C LEU A 48 13.05 -1.83 11.87
N LEU A 49 13.03 -1.62 10.55
CA LEU A 49 13.94 -0.66 9.94
C LEU A 49 13.54 0.78 10.30
N PRO A 50 14.50 1.64 10.72
CA PRO A 50 14.29 3.08 10.81
C PRO A 50 13.69 3.60 9.51
N ARG A 51 12.74 4.55 9.60
CA ARG A 51 12.01 5.14 8.45
C ARG A 51 12.93 5.59 7.31
N GLU A 52 14.10 6.09 7.65
CA GLU A 52 15.14 6.58 6.74
C GLU A 52 15.84 5.47 5.92
N LYS A 53 15.77 4.21 6.36
CA LYS A 53 16.36 3.04 5.68
C LYS A 53 15.37 2.29 4.78
N ILE A 54 14.14 2.79 4.62
CA ILE A 54 13.13 2.16 3.78
C ILE A 54 13.35 2.57 2.32
N ASN A 55 13.74 1.61 1.49
CA ASN A 55 13.91 1.78 0.05
C ASN A 55 12.54 1.75 -0.68
N ALA A 56 11.69 2.72 -0.37
CA ALA A 56 10.45 2.96 -1.11
C ALA A 56 10.74 3.62 -2.47
N PRO A 57 9.88 3.42 -3.49
CA PRO A 57 9.95 4.17 -4.73
C PRO A 57 9.92 5.67 -4.46
N ASN A 58 10.72 6.44 -5.18
CA ASN A 58 10.87 7.90 -5.00
C ASN A 58 9.55 8.70 -5.08
N TRP A 59 8.56 8.19 -5.82
CA TRP A 59 7.22 8.76 -5.91
C TRP A 59 6.35 8.50 -4.66
N VAL A 60 6.69 7.55 -3.78
CA VAL A 60 5.92 7.26 -2.56
C VAL A 60 6.33 8.21 -1.43
N ALA A 61 5.36 8.91 -0.85
CA ALA A 61 5.52 9.75 0.34
C ALA A 61 5.25 8.97 1.64
N ASN A 62 4.13 8.24 1.66
CA ASN A 62 3.70 7.39 2.77
C ASN A 62 2.76 6.29 2.24
N ALA A 63 2.62 5.18 2.97
CA ALA A 63 1.61 4.17 2.70
C ALA A 63 1.09 3.54 4.00
N TRP A 64 -0.22 3.33 4.09
CA TRP A 64 -0.92 2.87 5.29
C TRP A 64 -2.17 2.04 4.92
N GLY A 65 -2.77 1.37 5.90
CA GLY A 65 -4.05 0.68 5.75
C GLY A 65 -4.02 -0.80 6.15
N ASP A 66 -5.10 -1.49 5.85
CA ASP A 66 -5.44 -2.83 6.36
C ASP A 66 -5.51 -3.90 5.24
N TYR A 67 -6.08 -5.07 5.57
CA TYR A 67 -6.25 -6.21 4.67
C TYR A 67 -7.15 -5.95 3.45
N GLU A 68 -8.09 -5.01 3.57
CA GLU A 68 -9.13 -4.73 2.59
C GLU A 68 -8.96 -3.34 1.96
N THR A 69 -8.20 -2.43 2.58
CA THR A 69 -7.86 -1.11 2.05
C THR A 69 -6.40 -0.73 2.29
N ILE A 70 -5.61 -0.64 1.23
CA ILE A 70 -4.29 -0.01 1.22
C ILE A 70 -4.43 1.41 0.66
N SER A 71 -3.73 2.37 1.26
CA SER A 71 -3.69 3.77 0.84
C SER A 71 -2.25 4.22 0.66
N ILE A 72 -1.93 4.81 -0.49
CA ILE A 72 -0.61 5.35 -0.82
C ILE A 72 -0.75 6.85 -1.06
N ARG A 73 0.07 7.66 -0.39
CA ARG A 73 0.25 9.08 -0.70
C ARG A 73 1.49 9.21 -1.57
N SER A 74 1.30 9.64 -2.80
CA SER A 74 2.36 9.94 -3.75
C SER A 74 2.82 11.39 -3.57
N ARG A 75 4.14 11.58 -3.64
CA ARG A 75 4.77 12.89 -3.90
C ARG A 75 4.49 13.31 -5.35
N CYS A 76 5.06 14.44 -5.76
CA CYS A 76 5.16 14.83 -7.16
C CYS A 76 5.69 13.66 -8.01
N LEU A 77 4.94 13.26 -9.03
CA LEU A 77 5.20 12.03 -9.79
C LEU A 77 6.43 12.18 -10.69
N THR A 78 7.45 11.38 -10.41
CA THR A 78 8.64 11.20 -11.24
C THR A 78 8.56 9.96 -12.14
N ILE A 79 7.44 9.23 -12.08
CA ILE A 79 7.16 8.01 -12.85
C ILE A 79 6.05 8.31 -13.87
N PRO A 80 6.15 7.80 -15.13
CA PRO A 80 5.06 7.94 -16.11
C PRO A 80 3.75 7.30 -15.62
N PHE A 81 2.62 7.91 -15.95
CA PHE A 81 1.31 7.43 -15.49
C PHE A 81 0.98 5.98 -15.92
N GLU A 82 1.44 5.52 -17.07
CA GLU A 82 1.23 4.13 -17.49
C GLU A 82 1.95 3.14 -16.55
N ALA A 83 3.23 3.39 -16.26
CA ALA A 83 4.01 2.60 -15.32
C ALA A 83 3.48 2.70 -13.87
N LEU A 84 2.87 3.83 -13.51
CA LEU A 84 2.13 3.96 -12.24
C LEU A 84 0.90 3.05 -12.21
N LEU A 85 0.08 3.01 -13.27
CA LEU A 85 -1.10 2.15 -13.33
C LEU A 85 -0.71 0.66 -13.28
N ASP A 86 0.34 0.25 -14.00
CA ASP A 86 0.87 -1.11 -13.96
C ASP A 86 1.33 -1.53 -12.55
N GLU A 87 2.05 -0.64 -11.86
CA GLU A 87 2.52 -0.86 -10.49
C GLU A 87 1.34 -0.99 -9.51
N LEU A 88 0.28 -0.18 -9.67
CA LEU A 88 -0.94 -0.27 -8.86
C LEU A 88 -1.72 -1.57 -9.13
N GLU A 89 -1.85 -1.99 -10.39
CA GLU A 89 -2.48 -3.26 -10.77
C GLU A 89 -1.72 -4.46 -10.22
N HIS A 90 -0.39 -4.38 -10.21
CA HIS A 90 0.48 -5.39 -9.63
C HIS A 90 0.32 -5.46 -8.10
N ILE A 91 0.44 -4.33 -7.38
CA ILE A 91 0.26 -4.27 -5.91
C ILE A 91 -1.09 -4.85 -5.50
N ILE A 92 -2.20 -4.44 -6.13
CA ILE A 92 -3.52 -4.93 -5.74
C ILE A 92 -3.69 -6.43 -6.06
N SER A 93 -3.11 -6.91 -7.16
CA SER A 93 -3.13 -8.32 -7.55
C SER A 93 -2.36 -9.23 -6.59
N GLU A 94 -1.18 -8.80 -6.11
CA GLU A 94 -0.43 -9.49 -5.06
C GLU A 94 -1.27 -9.62 -3.78
N VAL A 95 -2.01 -8.57 -3.40
CA VAL A 95 -2.85 -8.60 -2.20
C VAL A 95 -3.99 -9.61 -2.33
N LYS A 96 -4.69 -9.65 -3.48
CA LYS A 96 -5.74 -10.66 -3.74
C LYS A 96 -5.19 -12.08 -3.71
N ALA A 97 -3.98 -12.33 -4.20
CA ALA A 97 -3.41 -13.69 -4.23
C ALA A 97 -3.34 -14.36 -2.85
N ASN A 98 -3.36 -13.56 -1.78
CA ASN A 98 -3.25 -14.00 -0.39
C ASN A 98 -4.58 -13.95 0.39
N LEU A 99 -5.67 -13.53 -0.25
CA LEU A 99 -7.00 -13.45 0.37
C LEU A 99 -7.91 -14.57 -0.15
N LYS A 100 -8.84 -15.02 0.71
CA LYS A 100 -9.88 -15.99 0.30
C LYS A 100 -10.69 -15.39 -0.86
N ARG A 101 -10.97 -16.21 -1.88
CA ARG A 101 -11.27 -15.84 -3.29
C ARG A 101 -12.43 -14.84 -3.57
N ASP A 102 -13.18 -14.39 -2.57
CA ASP A 102 -14.38 -13.55 -2.73
C ASP A 102 -14.32 -12.18 -2.03
N ARG A 103 -13.22 -11.83 -1.33
CA ARG A 103 -13.09 -10.50 -0.68
C ARG A 103 -12.82 -9.37 -1.69
N VAL A 104 -13.32 -8.18 -1.38
CA VAL A 104 -13.00 -6.94 -2.12
C VAL A 104 -11.78 -6.29 -1.48
N VAL A 105 -10.74 -6.09 -2.26
CA VAL A 105 -9.55 -5.30 -1.89
C VAL A 105 -9.67 -3.92 -2.54
N LYS A 106 -9.20 -2.88 -1.85
CA LYS A 106 -9.09 -1.51 -2.36
C LYS A 106 -7.65 -1.04 -2.25
N LEU A 107 -7.13 -0.48 -3.33
CA LEU A 107 -5.87 0.26 -3.34
C LEU A 107 -6.20 1.71 -3.72
N ARG A 108 -6.00 2.62 -2.79
CA ARG A 108 -6.19 4.06 -2.98
C ARG A 108 -4.84 4.71 -3.20
N ILE A 109 -4.72 5.57 -4.20
CA ILE A 109 -3.56 6.44 -4.37
C ILE A 109 -4.01 7.90 -4.44
N TYR A 110 -3.34 8.71 -3.63
CA TYR A 110 -3.52 10.15 -3.52
C TYR A 110 -2.26 10.81 -4.07
N ILE A 111 -2.36 11.52 -5.17
CA ILE A 111 -1.26 12.27 -5.78
C ILE A 111 -1.46 13.73 -5.43
N GLU A 112 -0.41 14.38 -4.92
CA GLU A 112 -0.46 15.79 -4.51
C GLU A 112 -0.26 16.76 -5.66
N GLN A 113 0.61 16.40 -6.61
CA GLN A 113 0.97 17.23 -7.76
C GLN A 113 1.19 16.31 -8.99
N PRO A 114 0.30 16.33 -10.00
CA PRO A 114 -1.02 16.99 -9.99
C PRO A 114 -1.98 16.36 -8.97
N VAL A 115 -3.00 17.11 -8.50
CA VAL A 115 -3.97 16.59 -7.53
C VAL A 115 -4.87 15.52 -8.16
N ALA A 116 -4.71 14.27 -7.74
CA ALA A 116 -5.48 13.15 -8.24
C ALA A 116 -5.79 12.12 -7.15
N ASN A 117 -6.95 11.47 -7.27
CA ASN A 117 -7.36 10.37 -6.39
C ASN A 117 -7.85 9.22 -7.27
N ILE A 118 -7.12 8.10 -7.23
CA ILE A 118 -7.46 6.88 -7.94
C ILE A 118 -7.74 5.80 -6.90
N THR A 119 -8.82 5.05 -7.07
CA THR A 119 -9.04 3.80 -6.33
C THR A 119 -9.11 2.64 -7.31
N LEU A 120 -8.26 1.64 -7.11
CA LEU A 120 -8.42 0.33 -7.73
C LEU A 120 -9.21 -0.54 -6.75
N GLU A 121 -10.25 -1.22 -7.23
CA GLU A 121 -10.96 -2.26 -6.48
C GLU A 121 -10.73 -3.60 -7.16
N LEU A 122 -10.39 -4.63 -6.37
CA LEU A 122 -10.17 -5.99 -6.88
C LEU A 122 -11.00 -6.99 -6.08
N ASN A 123 -11.91 -7.65 -6.79
CA ASN A 123 -12.57 -8.87 -6.31
C ASN A 123 -12.34 -9.97 -7.35
N ARG A 124 -13.18 -10.08 -8.39
CA ARG A 124 -12.93 -11.01 -9.52
C ARG A 124 -11.99 -10.40 -10.55
N ARG A 125 -12.21 -9.13 -10.90
CA ARG A 125 -11.41 -8.31 -11.83
C ARG A 125 -10.97 -7.02 -11.14
N VAL A 126 -9.94 -6.36 -11.67
CA VAL A 126 -9.59 -4.98 -11.29
C VAL A 126 -10.65 -4.03 -11.85
N VAL A 127 -11.06 -3.04 -11.06
CA VAL A 127 -11.94 -1.94 -11.43
C VAL A 127 -11.27 -0.64 -11.02
N PHE A 128 -11.00 0.23 -11.98
CA PHE A 128 -10.47 1.56 -11.71
C PHE A 128 -11.61 2.53 -11.36
N ARG A 129 -11.32 3.46 -10.45
CA ARG A 129 -12.18 4.58 -10.11
C ARG A 129 -11.40 5.88 -10.08
N TRP A 130 -11.98 6.90 -10.70
CA TRP A 130 -11.55 8.30 -10.54
C TRP A 130 -12.39 8.93 -9.43
N TYR A 131 -11.74 9.27 -8.31
CA TYR A 131 -12.37 9.54 -7.00
C TYR A 131 -13.29 8.39 -6.54
N GLN A 132 -14.56 8.39 -6.98
CA GLN A 132 -15.56 7.36 -6.65
C GLN A 132 -16.23 6.74 -7.88
N LYS A 133 -16.08 7.35 -9.07
CA LYS A 133 -16.74 6.90 -10.31
C LYS A 133 -15.88 5.85 -11.02
N ALA A 134 -16.47 4.70 -11.34
CA ALA A 134 -15.81 3.68 -12.14
C ALA A 134 -15.44 4.21 -13.53
N ILE A 135 -14.24 3.87 -14.00
CA ILE A 135 -13.63 4.38 -15.23
C ILE A 135 -12.82 3.26 -15.91
N LYS A 136 -12.63 3.33 -17.23
CA LYS A 136 -11.73 2.40 -17.95
C LYS A 136 -10.27 2.78 -17.69
N ARG A 137 -9.35 1.80 -17.63
CA ARG A 137 -7.90 2.03 -17.48
C ARG A 137 -7.36 3.04 -18.50
N SER A 138 -7.74 2.89 -19.78
CA SER A 138 -7.34 3.81 -20.85
C SER A 138 -7.90 5.22 -20.69
N GLU A 139 -9.16 5.38 -20.27
CA GLU A 139 -9.76 6.70 -20.03
C GLU A 139 -9.14 7.39 -18.80
N LEU A 140 -8.81 6.62 -17.76
CA LEU A 140 -8.06 7.10 -16.61
C LEU A 140 -6.66 7.59 -17.02
N LEU A 141 -5.92 6.82 -17.82
CA LEU A 141 -4.62 7.21 -18.36
C LEU A 141 -4.72 8.52 -19.15
N THR A 142 -5.71 8.65 -20.05
CA THR A 142 -5.94 9.90 -20.80
C THR A 142 -6.26 11.07 -19.88
N LYS A 143 -7.02 10.87 -18.79
CA LYS A 143 -7.25 11.94 -17.81
C LYS A 143 -5.98 12.35 -17.10
N LEU A 144 -5.18 11.39 -16.64
CA LEU A 144 -3.94 11.64 -15.91
C LEU A 144 -2.89 12.38 -16.76
N ASN A 145 -2.71 11.97 -18.03
CA ASN A 145 -1.79 12.63 -18.97
C ASN A 145 -2.19 14.07 -19.35
N ASN A 146 -3.38 14.53 -18.98
CA ASN A 146 -3.91 15.87 -19.26
C ASN A 146 -4.00 16.77 -18.00
N LEU A 147 -3.32 16.39 -16.91
CA LEU A 147 -3.20 17.14 -15.65
C LEU A 147 -1.84 17.83 -15.51
#